data_AF-A0A3D5AL48-F1
#
_entry.id   AF-A0A3D5AL48-F1
#
_cell.length_a   1.000
_cell.length_b   1.000
_cell.length_c   1.000
_cell.angle_alpha   90.00
_cell.angle_beta   90.00
_cell.angle_gamma   90.00
#
_symmetry.space_group_name_H-M   'P 1'
#
loop_
_entity.id
_entity.type
_entity.pdbx_description
1 polymer ?
#
loop_
_entity_poly.entity_id
_entity_poly.type
_entity_poly.pdbx_seq_one_letter_code
_entity_poly.pdbx_strand_id
1 'polypeptide(L)' 'GVIRTDIHAPGRLERVGPTAPLGRPGEPEEVAAAIAWLLSDEASYVTGANIRIAGGR' A
#
# COMPACT_ATOMS: atom_id res chain seq x y z
N GLY A 1 3.61 0.20 2.75
CA GLY A 1 4.76 -0.48 2.10
C GLY A 1 5.58 0.53 1.33
N VAL A 2 6.43 0.08 0.39
CA VAL A 2 6.99 1.01 -0.62
C VAL A 2 5.94 1.23 -1.72
N ILE A 3 5.60 2.48 -1.98
CA ILE A 3 4.51 2.87 -2.91
C ILE A 3 5.08 3.82 -3.97
N ARG A 4 4.83 3.58 -5.25
CA ARG A 4 5.31 4.39 -6.37
C ARG A 4 4.75 5.81 -6.27
N THR A 5 5.64 6.75 -5.96
CA THR A 5 5.36 8.18 -5.81
C THR A 5 6.62 8.94 -6.23
N ASP A 6 6.49 10.24 -6.46
CA ASP A 6 7.58 11.13 -6.84
C ASP A 6 8.54 11.46 -5.68
N ILE A 7 8.15 11.18 -4.43
CA ILE A 7 8.95 11.46 -3.23
C ILE A 7 10.20 10.57 -3.05
N HIS A 8 10.32 9.49 -3.84
CA HIS A 8 11.43 8.54 -3.68
C HIS A 8 12.71 9.06 -4.35
N ALA A 9 13.84 8.88 -3.66
CA ALA A 9 15.15 9.07 -4.28
C ALA A 9 15.30 8.16 -5.53
N PRO A 10 16.02 8.60 -6.58
CA PRO A 10 16.25 7.79 -7.79
C PRO A 10 16.75 6.37 -7.47
N GLY A 11 16.22 5.36 -8.16
CA GLY A 11 16.64 3.96 -7.99
C GLY A 11 16.08 3.26 -6.75
N ARG A 12 15.34 3.95 -5.87
CA ARG A 12 14.83 3.37 -4.62
C ARG A 12 13.74 2.33 -4.89
N LEU A 13 12.83 2.59 -5.83
CA LEU A 13 11.72 1.69 -6.12
C LEU A 13 12.19 0.36 -6.70
N GLU A 14 13.20 0.42 -7.57
CA GLU A 14 13.85 -0.72 -8.20
C GLU A 14 14.59 -1.58 -7.17
N ARG A 15 15.19 -0.94 -6.17
CA ARG A 15 15.92 -1.63 -5.10
C ARG A 15 15.02 -2.24 -4.02
N VAL A 16 13.93 -1.56 -3.65
CA VAL A 16 13.10 -1.90 -2.48
C VAL A 16 11.78 -2.58 -2.86
N GLY A 17 11.30 -2.37 -4.07
CA GLY A 17 10.10 -2.99 -4.62
C GLY A 17 10.19 -4.52 -4.65
N PRO A 18 11.23 -5.11 -5.26
CA PRO A 18 11.39 -6.56 -5.35
C PRO A 18 11.51 -7.30 -4.02
N THR A 19 11.78 -6.59 -2.91
CA THR A 19 11.84 -7.21 -1.59
C THR A 19 10.47 -7.43 -0.95
N ALA A 20 9.39 -6.94 -1.56
CA ALA A 20 8.03 -7.33 -1.18
C ALA A 20 7.74 -8.74 -1.73
N PRO A 21 6.98 -9.60 -1.04
CA PRO A 21 6.54 -10.88 -1.60
C PRO A 21 5.81 -10.76 -2.95
N LEU A 22 5.08 -9.67 -3.20
CA LEU A 22 4.49 -9.40 -4.53
C LEU A 22 5.51 -8.99 -5.61
N GLY A 23 6.79 -8.86 -5.28
CA GLY A 23 7.89 -8.60 -6.22
C GLY A 23 7.92 -7.19 -6.82
N ARG A 24 7.06 -6.26 -6.37
CA ARG A 24 6.95 -4.89 -6.90
C ARG A 24 6.61 -3.86 -5.83
N PRO A 25 6.91 -2.56 -6.05
CA PRO A 25 6.26 -1.50 -5.28
C PRO A 25 4.74 -1.55 -5.48
N GLY A 26 4.00 -1.10 -4.47
CA GLY A 26 2.58 -0.81 -4.65
C GLY A 26 2.36 0.48 -5.43
N GLU A 27 1.16 0.66 -5.95
CA GLU A 27 0.71 1.91 -6.60
C GLU A 27 -0.15 2.74 -5.62
N PRO A 28 -0.19 4.09 -5.74
CA PRO A 28 -1.02 4.94 -4.88
C PRO A 28 -2.50 4.53 -4.85
N GLU A 29 -3.01 4.07 -5.99
CA GLU A 29 -4.40 3.62 -6.16
C GLU A 29 -4.72 2.40 -5.29
N GLU A 30 -3.74 1.54 -5.01
CA GLU A 30 -3.91 0.38 -4.11
C GLU A 30 -4.08 0.83 -2.65
N VAL A 31 -3.44 1.93 -2.25
CA VAL A 31 -3.66 2.56 -0.94
C VAL A 31 -5.00 3.26 -0.90
N ALA A 32 -5.33 4.01 -1.96
CA ALA A 32 -6.60 4.71 -2.08
C ALA A 32 -7.79 3.74 -2.04
N ALA A 33 -7.71 2.58 -2.70
CA ALA A 33 -8.74 1.57 -2.68
C ALA A 33 -9.00 1.00 -1.27
N ALA A 34 -7.94 0.78 -0.49
CA ALA A 34 -8.07 0.35 0.90
C ALA A 34 -8.72 1.42 1.80
N ILE A 35 -8.38 2.70 1.58
CA ILE A 35 -9.02 3.83 2.26
C ILE A 35 -10.50 3.91 1.86
N ALA A 36 -10.80 3.79 0.56
CA ALA A 36 -12.16 3.84 0.06
C ALA A 36 -13.04 2.72 0.66
N TRP A 37 -12.49 1.51 0.78
CA TRP A 37 -13.16 0.40 1.48
C TRP A 37 -13.37 0.69 2.97
N LEU A 38 -12.39 1.28 3.66
CA LEU A 38 -12.56 1.67 5.08
C LEU A 38 -13.63 2.74 5.28
N LEU A 39 -13.92 3.54 4.26
CA LEU A 39 -14.95 4.58 4.27
C LEU A 39 -16.33 4.07 3.79
N SER A 40 -16.42 2.83 3.32
CA SER A 40 -17.64 2.28 2.77
C SER A 40 -18.46 1.53 3.83
N ASP A 41 -19.73 1.25 3.53
CA ASP A 41 -20.65 0.58 4.45
C ASP A 41 -20.21 -0.87 4.77
N GLU A 42 -19.44 -1.50 3.88
CA GLU A 42 -18.85 -2.82 4.07
C GLU A 42 -17.87 -2.88 5.25
N ALA A 43 -17.28 -1.75 5.65
CA ALA A 43 -16.37 -1.65 6.78
C ALA A 43 -17.06 -1.17 8.08
N SER A 44 -18.41 -1.17 8.14
CA SER A 44 -19.20 -0.60 9.26
C SER A 44 -18.88 -1.12 10.67
N TYR A 45 -18.22 -2.28 10.80
CA TYR A 45 -17.81 -2.86 12.08
C TYR A 45 -16.27 -2.89 12.28
N VAL A 46 -15.52 -2.23 11.40
CA VAL A 46 -14.06 -2.15 11.47
C VAL A 46 -13.66 -0.85 12.15
N THR A 47 -13.18 -0.93 13.39
CA THR A 47 -12.68 0.22 14.14
C THR A 47 -11.44 -0.16 14.96
N GLY A 48 -10.50 0.78 15.14
CA GLY A 48 -9.25 0.56 15.88
C GLY A 48 -8.27 -0.43 15.24
N ALA A 49 -8.54 -0.90 14.03
CA ALA A 49 -7.69 -1.85 13.31
C ALA A 49 -6.59 -1.13 12.52
N ASN A 50 -5.41 -1.77 12.43
CA ASN A 50 -4.32 -1.33 11.57
C ASN A 50 -4.22 -2.26 10.35
N ILE A 51 -4.43 -1.73 9.15
CA ILE A 51 -4.35 -2.49 7.91
C ILE A 51 -3.13 -2.05 7.12
N ARG A 52 -2.24 -3.01 6.84
CA ARG A 52 -0.95 -2.75 6.21
C ARG A 52 -1.00 -3.01 4.71
N ILE A 53 -0.95 -1.94 3.91
CA ILE A 53 -0.86 -2.02 2.46
C ILE A 53 0.62 -2.09 2.06
N ALA A 54 1.17 -3.30 1.94
CA ALA A 54 2.61 -3.48 1.77
C ALA A 54 3.06 -4.63 0.86
N GLY A 55 2.14 -5.26 0.13
CA GLY A 55 2.47 -6.34 -0.80
C GLY A 55 3.11 -7.57 -0.13
N GLY A 56 2.66 -7.91 1.08
CA GLY A 56 3.11 -9.07 1.85
C GLY A 56 4.23 -8.80 2.87
N ARG A 57 4.64 -7.53 3.06
CA ARG A 57 5.61 -7.10 4.09
C ARG A 57 4.99 -6.59 5.38
#